data_AF-C5IH98-F1
#
_entry.id   AF-C5IH98-F1
#
_cell.length_a   1.000
_cell.length_b   1.000
_cell.length_c   1.000
_cell.angle_alpha   90.00
_cell.angle_beta   90.00
_cell.angle_gamma   90.00
#
_symmetry.space_group_name_H-M   'P 1'
#
loop_
_entity.id
_entity.type
_entity.pdbx_description
1 polymer ?
#
loop_
_entity_poly.entity_id
_entity_poly.type
_entity_poly.pdbx_seq_one_letter_code
_entity_poly.pdbx_strand_id
1 'polypeptide(L)' 'FMTEMKETAFIMQNVSHRSLIVMDELGRATSSSDGLAIAWSCCEHLLA' A
#
# COMPACT_ATOMS: atom_id res chain seq x y z
N PHE A 1 8.82 4.99 6.69
CA PHE A 1 7.61 5.73 6.33
C PHE A 1 7.69 6.46 4.98
N MET A 2 8.40 7.58 4.80
CA MET A 2 8.36 8.29 3.48
C MET A 2 8.80 7.41 2.29
N THR A 3 9.90 6.65 2.42
CA THR A 3 10.38 5.74 1.36
C THR A 3 9.37 4.63 1.06
N GLU A 4 8.85 3.99 2.10
CA GLU A 4 7.80 2.97 2.05
C GLU A 4 6.51 3.48 1.34
N MET A 5 6.08 4.71 1.64
CA MET A 5 4.93 5.33 0.97
C MET A 5 5.23 5.66 -0.50
N LYS A 6 6.47 6.03 -0.84
CA LYS A 6 6.89 6.26 -2.24
C LYS A 6 6.90 4.97 -3.05
N GLU A 7 7.40 3.88 -2.48
CA GLU A 7 7.36 2.54 -3.10
C GLU A 7 5.92 2.08 -3.30
N THR A 8 5.06 2.26 -2.29
CA THR A 8 3.63 1.95 -2.39
C THR A 8 2.96 2.76 -3.49
N ALA A 9 3.20 4.09 -3.54
CA ALA A 9 2.65 4.96 -4.58
C ALA A 9 3.12 4.55 -6.00
N PHE A 10 4.38 4.14 -6.14
CA PHE A 10 4.92 3.63 -7.40
C PHE A 10 4.19 2.36 -7.85
N ILE A 11 3.95 1.40 -6.93
CA ILE A 11 3.17 0.18 -7.23
C ILE A 11 1.76 0.55 -7.66
N MET A 12 1.06 1.40 -6.91
CA MET A 12 -0.33 1.80 -7.21
C MET A 12 -0.47 2.47 -8.58
N GLN A 13 0.51 3.27 -8.99
CA GLN A 13 0.49 3.94 -10.30
C GLN A 13 0.79 3.03 -11.48
N ASN A 14 1.42 1.87 -11.26
CA ASN A 14 1.90 0.98 -12.32
C ASN A 14 1.24 -0.41 -12.31
N VAL A 15 0.31 -0.66 -11.39
CA VAL A 15 -0.40 -1.93 -11.30
C VAL A 15 -1.32 -2.14 -12.50
N SER A 16 -1.44 -3.38 -12.95
CA SER A 16 -2.36 -3.81 -14.01
C SER A 16 -3.05 -5.11 -13.61
N HIS A 17 -4.11 -5.50 -14.34
CA HIS A 17 -4.81 -6.77 -14.09
C HIS A 17 -3.96 -8.04 -14.24
N ARG A 18 -2.72 -7.93 -14.74
CA ARG A 18 -1.77 -9.06 -14.87
C ARG A 18 -0.64 -9.03 -13.84
N SER A 19 -0.63 -8.03 -12.96
CA SER A 19 0.44 -7.86 -11.97
C SER A 19 0.22 -8.78 -10.78
N LEU A 20 1.31 -9.36 -10.25
CA LEU A 20 1.35 -10.00 -8.93
C LEU A 20 1.91 -8.98 -7.93
N ILE A 21 1.15 -8.71 -6.87
CA ILE A 21 1.52 -7.73 -5.84
C ILE A 21 1.84 -8.48 -4.56
N VAL A 22 2.96 -8.14 -3.94
CA VAL A 22 3.37 -8.63 -2.63
C VAL A 22 3.66 -7.41 -1.76
N MET A 23 2.91 -7.27 -0.67
CA MET A 23 3.13 -6.25 0.35
C MET A 23 3.39 -6.94 1.68
N ASP A 24 4.32 -6.38 2.46
CA ASP A 24 4.66 -6.87 3.79
C ASP A 24 4.71 -5.70 4.79
N GLU A 25 4.09 -5.89 5.95
CA GLU A 25 4.02 -4.94 7.08
C GLU A 25 3.78 -3.44 6.71
N LEU A 26 2.91 -3.15 5.73
CA LEU A 26 2.62 -1.77 5.29
C LEU A 26 2.09 -0.90 6.44
N GLY A 27 2.70 0.27 6.63
CA GLY A 27 2.30 1.25 7.63
C GLY A 27 2.87 0.99 9.03
N ARG A 28 3.81 0.05 9.20
CA ARG A 28 4.42 -0.25 10.51
C ARG A 28 5.16 0.94 11.14
N ALA A 29 5.68 1.86 10.33
CA ALA A 29 6.44 3.01 10.79
C ALA A 29 5.58 4.25 11.13
N THR A 30 4.25 4.11 11.24
CA THR A 30 3.32 5.20 11.63
C THR A 30 2.42 4.78 12.80
N SER A 31 1.48 5.65 13.20
CA SER A 31 0.47 5.33 14.21
C SER A 31 -0.37 4.11 13.78
N SER A 32 -0.82 3.29 14.72
CA SER A 32 -1.59 2.08 14.39
C SER A 32 -2.88 2.38 13.63
N SER A 33 -3.54 3.50 13.95
CA SER A 33 -4.74 3.95 13.25
C SER A 33 -4.44 4.39 11.83
N ASP A 34 -3.36 5.16 11.62
CA ASP A 34 -3.00 5.63 10.27
C ASP A 34 -2.48 4.47 9.41
N GLY A 35 -1.69 3.57 10.00
CA GLY A 35 -1.20 2.36 9.33
C GLY A 35 -2.35 1.48 8.86
N LEU A 36 -3.36 1.25 9.72
CA LEU A 36 -4.57 0.53 9.34
C LEU A 36 -5.35 1.25 8.23
N ALA A 37 -5.56 2.56 8.34
CA ALA A 37 -6.29 3.33 7.33
C ALA A 37 -5.60 3.29 5.95
N ILE A 38 -4.27 3.42 5.92
CA ILE A 38 -3.46 3.33 4.70
C ILE A 38 -3.53 1.92 4.12
N ALA A 39 -3.29 0.90 4.92
CA ALA A 39 -3.33 -0.49 4.47
C ALA A 39 -4.71 -0.87 3.91
N TRP A 40 -5.78 -0.47 4.61
CA TRP A 40 -7.15 -0.68 4.16
C TRP A 40 -7.43 -0.02 2.82
N SER A 41 -7.12 1.28 2.69
CA SER A 41 -7.34 2.04 1.46
C SER A 41 -6.54 1.46 0.28
N CYS A 42 -5.32 0.99 0.53
CA CYS A 42 -4.50 0.31 -0.46
C CYS A 42 -5.14 -1.01 -0.92
N CYS A 43 -5.61 -1.85 0.00
CA CYS A 43 -6.29 -3.10 -0.34
C CYS A 43 -7.59 -2.86 -1.10
N GLU A 44 -8.38 -1.87 -0.69
CA GLU A 44 -9.60 -1.48 -1.38
C GLU A 44 -9.32 -1.06 -2.82
N HIS A 45 -8.30 -0.22 -3.04
CA HIS A 45 -7.91 0.21 -4.39
C HIS A 45 -7.43 -0.95 -5.27
N LEU A 46 -6.76 -1.95 -4.70
CA LEU A 46 -6.20 -3.08 -5.45
C LEU A 46 -7.21 -4.18 -5.77
N LEU A 47 -8.29 -4.28 -4.99
CA LEU A 47 -9.31 -5.31 -5.13
C LEU A 47 -10.61 -4.82 -5.81
N ALA A 48 -10.82 -3.50 -5.87
CA ALA A 48 -11.93 -2.88 -6.60
C ALA A 48 -11.69 -2.86 -8.12
#